data_AF-A0A958C671-F1
#
_entry.id   AF-A0A958C671-F1
#
_cell.length_a   1.000
_cell.length_b   1.000
_cell.length_c   1.000
_cell.angle_alpha   90.00
_cell.angle_beta   90.00
_cell.angle_gamma   90.00
#
_symmetry.space_group_name_H-M   'P 1'
#
loop_
_entity.id
_entity.type
_entity.pdbx_description
1 polymer ?
#
loop_
_entity_poly.entity_id
_entity_poly.type
_entity_poly.pdbx_seq_one_letter_code
_entity_poly.pdbx_strand_id
1 'polypeptide(L)'
;RARAPFEYVNISFDATSRHRVMEINNGNASVPTLVFPDGSTLTEPSDQELRQKLNALGYEVGPASLLERVLTALQSPFVRILAVMLIASSAVNHNLPLIA
;
A
#
# COMPACT_ATOMS: atom_id res chain seq x y z
N ARG A 1 1.58 0.39 -1.47
CA ARG A 1 2.74 0.54 -0.56
C ARG A 1 4.00 0.40 -1.41
N ALA A 2 4.99 1.28 -1.25
CA ALA A 2 6.18 1.33 -2.11
C ALA A 2 7.13 0.13 -1.97
N ARG A 3 7.04 -0.63 -0.86
CA ARG A 3 7.98 -1.71 -0.51
C ARG A 3 9.45 -1.27 -0.51
N ALA A 4 9.70 0.03 -0.36
CA ALA A 4 11.05 0.56 -0.21
C ALA A 4 11.66 0.05 1.12
N PRO A 5 12.91 -0.44 1.11
CA PRO A 5 13.61 -0.76 2.34
C PRO A 5 13.83 0.53 3.14
N PHE A 6 13.67 0.45 4.45
CA PHE A 6 13.91 1.57 5.35
C PHE A 6 14.46 1.06 6.68
N GLU A 7 15.26 1.91 7.32
CA GLU A 7 15.63 1.75 8.72
C GLU A 7 14.69 2.62 9.56
N TYR A 8 14.10 2.03 10.59
CA TYR A 8 13.29 2.77 11.55
C TYR A 8 14.13 3.14 12.75
N VAL A 9 14.19 4.44 13.05
CA VAL A 9 14.92 4.97 14.20
C VAL A 9 13.94 5.71 15.10
N ASN A 10 13.88 5.30 16.38
CA ASN A 10 13.10 5.99 17.39
C ASN A 10 13.97 6.99 18.16
N ILE A 11 13.85 8.27 17.82
CA ILE A 11 14.65 9.34 18.40
C ILE A 11 14.37 9.61 19.88
N SER A 12 13.32 9.04 20.48
CA SER A 12 13.05 9.17 21.91
C SER A 12 14.07 8.43 22.78
N PHE A 13 14.73 7.41 22.22
CA PHE A 13 15.71 6.57 22.91
C PHE A 13 17.13 6.72 22.35
N ASP A 14 17.31 7.52 21.30
CA ASP A 14 18.60 7.77 20.66
C ASP A 14 18.86 9.28 20.60
N ALA A 15 19.71 9.74 21.52
CA ALA A 15 20.08 11.15 21.64
C ALA A 15 20.85 11.65 20.40
N THR A 16 21.66 10.80 19.78
CA THR A 16 22.43 11.15 18.58
C THR A 16 21.48 11.38 17.40
N SER A 17 20.55 10.47 17.18
CA SER A 17 19.54 10.60 16.12
C SER A 17 18.59 11.77 16.38
N ARG A 18 18.24 12.04 17.65
CA ARG A 18 17.46 13.24 18.02
C ARG A 18 18.21 14.52 17.65
N HIS A 19 19.49 14.62 17.97
CA HIS A 19 20.31 15.79 17.61
C HIS A 19 20.35 15.98 16.10
N ARG A 20 20.52 14.89 15.35
CA ARG A 20 20.51 14.94 13.89
C ARG A 20 19.18 15.44 13.33
N VAL A 21 18.05 15.00 13.87
CA VAL A 21 16.72 15.51 13.48
C VAL A 21 16.59 17.00 13.79
N MET A 22 17.08 17.45 14.95
CA MET A 22 17.08 18.88 15.30
C MET A 22 17.93 19.71 14.35
N GLU A 23 19.10 19.24 13.92
CA GLU A 23 19.91 19.91 12.91
C GLU A 23 19.17 20.06 11.57
N ILE A 24 18.48 19.01 11.14
CA ILE A 24 17.70 19.03 9.88
C ILE A 24 16.53 20.02 9.98
N ASN A 25 15.90 20.11 11.16
CA ASN A 25 14.63 20.81 11.37
C ASN A 25 14.76 22.13 12.14
N ASN A 26 15.90 22.83 12.00
CA ASN A 26 16.12 24.15 12.59
C ASN A 26 15.91 24.18 14.11
N GLY A 27 16.40 23.17 14.83
CA GLY A 27 16.29 23.01 16.27
C GLY A 27 15.07 22.21 16.74
N ASN A 28 14.16 21.83 15.85
CA ASN A 28 12.94 21.10 16.22
C ASN A 28 13.12 19.58 16.12
N ALA A 29 12.53 18.81 17.03
CA ALA A 29 12.53 17.35 16.97
C ALA A 29 11.29 16.79 16.26
N SER A 30 10.90 17.38 15.11
CA SER A 30 9.71 17.00 14.34
C SER A 30 9.80 15.57 13.80
N VAL A 31 8.68 14.84 13.87
CA VAL A 31 8.57 13.46 13.37
C VAL A 31 7.26 13.27 12.60
N PRO A 32 7.26 12.48 11.50
CA PRO A 32 8.41 11.77 10.95
C PRO A 32 9.37 12.70 10.19
N THR A 33 10.68 12.49 10.34
CA THR A 33 11.72 13.07 9.48
C THR A 33 12.35 11.93 8.68
N LEU A 34 12.33 12.04 7.36
CA LEU A 34 12.86 11.04 6.44
C LEU A 34 14.18 11.54 5.87
N VAL A 35 15.20 10.68 5.89
CA VAL A 35 16.50 10.93 5.26
C VAL A 35 16.64 9.94 4.10
N PHE A 36 16.91 10.45 2.91
CA PHE A 36 17.03 9.64 1.70
C PHE A 36 18.51 9.35 1.36
N PRO A 37 18.82 8.30 0.57
CA PRO A 37 20.19 7.95 0.21
C PRO A 37 20.96 9.04 -0.55
N ASP A 38 20.24 9.94 -1.22
CA ASP A 38 20.80 11.11 -1.91
C ASP A 38 21.14 12.28 -0.96
N GLY A 39 20.96 12.08 0.36
CA GLY A 39 21.21 13.07 1.40
C GLY A 39 20.09 14.10 1.58
N SER A 40 19.06 14.10 0.72
CA SER A 40 17.91 14.96 0.88
C SER A 40 17.02 14.50 2.05
N THR A 41 16.20 15.41 2.56
CA THR A 41 15.33 15.13 3.71
C THR A 41 13.92 15.62 3.46
N LEU A 42 12.95 14.98 4.12
CA LEU A 42 11.58 15.44 4.21
C LEU A 42 11.12 15.42 5.66
N THR A 43 10.51 16.52 6.10
CA THR A 43 10.03 16.69 7.47
C THR A 43 8.51 16.76 7.46
N GLU A 44 7.87 15.86 8.21
CA GLU A 44 6.41 15.72 8.27
C GLU A 44 5.74 15.74 6.88
N PRO A 45 6.25 14.97 5.89
CA PRO A 45 5.76 15.08 4.52
C PRO A 45 4.32 14.62 4.40
N SER A 46 3.60 15.25 3.48
CA SER A 46 2.33 14.72 2.99
C SER A 46 2.53 13.42 2.21
N ASP A 47 1.44 12.65 2.12
CA ASP A 47 1.37 11.44 1.29
C ASP A 47 1.80 11.69 -0.16
N GLN A 48 1.47 12.87 -0.70
CA GLN A 48 1.79 13.23 -2.07
C GLN A 48 3.28 13.52 -2.24
N GLU A 49 3.88 14.31 -1.35
CA GLU A 49 5.31 14.64 -1.39
C GLU A 49 6.16 13.38 -1.25
N LEU A 50 5.80 12.49 -0.32
CA LEU A 50 6.49 11.22 -0.14
C LEU A 50 6.38 10.34 -1.39
N ARG A 51 5.19 10.24 -2.01
CA ARG A 51 5.01 9.49 -3.26
C ARG A 51 5.86 10.05 -4.39
N GLN A 52 5.87 11.37 -4.57
CA GLN A 52 6.68 12.02 -5.60
C GLN A 52 8.16 11.75 -5.38
N LYS A 53 8.65 11.87 -4.15
CA LYS A 53 10.05 11.60 -3.81
C LYS A 53 10.42 10.14 -4.07
N LEU A 54 9.57 9.19 -3.66
CA LEU A 54 9.79 7.76 -3.90
C LEU A 54 9.77 7.41 -5.39
N ASN A 55 8.84 7.97 -6.16
CA ASN A 55 8.80 7.78 -7.62
C ASN A 55 10.06 8.34 -8.30
N ALA A 56 10.57 9.49 -7.84
CA ALA A 56 11.83 10.07 -8.34
C ALA A 56 13.05 9.18 -8.04
N LEU A 57 12.98 8.38 -6.98
CA LEU A 57 13.99 7.37 -6.62
C LEU A 57 13.76 6.02 -7.32
N GLY A 58 12.77 5.90 -8.21
CA GLY A 58 12.47 4.68 -8.97
C GLY A 58 11.59 3.66 -8.25
N TYR A 59 11.03 4.00 -7.08
CA TYR A 59 10.04 3.15 -6.43
C TYR A 59 8.68 3.39 -7.06
N GLU A 60 8.03 2.34 -7.53
CA GLU A 60 6.65 2.45 -8.01
C GLU A 60 5.69 2.61 -6.83
N VAL A 61 5.24 3.86 -6.61
CA VAL A 61 4.21 4.17 -5.61
C VAL A 61 2.89 4.48 -6.30
N GLY A 62 2.36 3.46 -7.00
CA GLY A 62 1.08 3.53 -7.69
C GLY A 62 -0.11 3.11 -6.82
N PRO A 63 -1.34 3.54 -7.18
CA PRO A 63 -2.54 2.81 -6.76
C PRO A 63 -2.45 1.37 -7.30
N ALA A 64 -3.05 0.40 -6.59
CA ALA A 64 -3.08 -0.99 -7.03
C ALA A 64 -3.50 -1.07 -8.51
N SER A 65 -2.80 -1.91 -9.28
CA SER A 65 -3.07 -2.07 -10.72
C SER A 65 -4.51 -2.53 -10.97
N LEU A 66 -5.05 -2.33 -12.17
CA LEU A 66 -6.39 -2.81 -12.53
C LEU A 66 -6.52 -4.33 -12.29
N LEU A 67 -5.48 -5.09 -12.62
CA LEU A 67 -5.45 -6.53 -12.40
C LEU A 67 -5.46 -6.88 -10.91
N GLU A 68 -4.66 -6.20 -10.09
CA GLU A 68 -4.67 -6.42 -8.63
C GLU A 68 -6.03 -6.10 -8.02
N ARG A 69 -6.71 -5.04 -8.50
CA ARG A 69 -8.07 -4.69 -8.06
C ARG A 69 -9.06 -5.78 -8.42
N VAL A 70 -9.00 -6.31 -9.64
CA VAL A 70 -9.85 -7.42 -10.09
C VAL A 70 -9.56 -8.69 -9.28
N LEU A 71 -8.30 -9.09 -9.15
CA LEU A 71 -7.89 -10.27 -8.39
C LEU A 71 -8.31 -10.18 -6.92
N THR A 72 -8.18 -8.99 -6.32
CA THR A 72 -8.64 -8.72 -4.96
C THR A 72 -10.16 -8.77 -4.86
N ALA A 73 -10.88 -8.21 -5.84
CA ALA A 73 -12.34 -8.25 -5.88
C ALA A 73 -12.89 -9.69 -6.00
N LEU A 74 -12.20 -10.58 -6.73
CA LEU A 74 -12.57 -12.00 -6.80
C LEU A 74 -12.49 -12.73 -5.46
N GLN A 75 -11.69 -12.22 -4.52
CA GLN A 75 -11.62 -12.77 -3.16
C GLN A 75 -12.76 -12.29 -2.25
N SER A 76 -13.57 -11.32 -2.70
CA SER A 76 -14.70 -10.79 -1.94
C SER A 76 -15.76 -11.86 -1.67
N PRO A 77 -16.32 -11.94 -0.45
CA PRO A 77 -17.39 -12.88 -0.12
C PRO A 77 -18.63 -12.69 -1.00
N PHE A 78 -18.94 -11.46 -1.41
CA PHE A 78 -20.06 -11.17 -2.31
C PHE A 78 -19.86 -11.78 -3.70
N VAL A 79 -18.66 -11.66 -4.25
CA VAL A 79 -18.32 -12.23 -5.57
C VAL A 79 -18.32 -13.75 -5.53
N ARG A 80 -17.85 -14.35 -4.42
CA ARG A 80 -17.89 -15.80 -4.21
C ARG A 80 -19.31 -16.33 -4.09
N ILE A 81 -20.17 -15.66 -3.32
CA ILE A 81 -21.59 -16.03 -3.19
C ILE A 81 -22.28 -15.94 -4.55
N LEU A 82 -22.04 -14.88 -5.32
CA LEU A 82 -22.54 -14.74 -6.69
C LEU A 82 -22.07 -15.88 -7.60
N ALA A 83 -20.78 -16.25 -7.54
CA ALA A 83 -20.24 -17.34 -8.32
C ALA A 83 -20.87 -18.70 -7.96
N VAL A 84 -21.06 -18.99 -6.68
CA VAL A 84 -21.74 -20.21 -6.21
C VAL A 84 -23.20 -20.24 -6.69
N MET A 85 -23.91 -19.10 -6.63
CA MET A 85 -25.27 -19.01 -7.15
C MET A 85 -25.34 -19.29 -8.66
N LEU A 86 -24.42 -18.72 -9.45
CA LEU A 86 -24.36 -18.97 -10.90
C LEU A 86 -24.07 -20.45 -11.24
N ILE A 87 -23.17 -21.10 -10.50
CA ILE A 87 -22.86 -22.53 -10.67
C ILE A 87 -24.09 -23.39 -10.31
N ALA A 88 -24.76 -23.08 -9.19
CA ALA A 88 -25.95 -23.80 -8.77
C ALA A 88 -27.10 -23.65 -9.77
N SER A 89 -27.32 -22.45 -10.32
CA SER A 89 -28.32 -22.21 -11.37
C SER A 89 -28.00 -22.94 -12.68
N SER A 90 -26.73 -23.11 -13.04
CA SER A 90 -26.32 -23.92 -14.20
C SER A 90 -26.58 -25.42 -13.99
N ALA A 91 -26.41 -25.93 -12.76
CA ALA A 91 -26.62 -27.34 -12.45
C ALA A 91 -28.10 -27.75 -12.48
N VAL A 92 -29.01 -26.80 -12.24
CA VAL A 92 -30.46 -27.05 -12.23
C VAL A 92 -31.06 -27.18 -13.64
N ASN A 93 -30.40 -26.66 -14.68
CA ASN A 93 -30.97 -26.56 -16.03
C ASN A 93 -30.81 -27.80 -16.94
N HIS A 94 -30.33 -28.94 -16.42
CA HIS A 94 -30.13 -30.17 -17.21
C HIS A 94 -31.13 -31.32 -16.96
N ASN A 95 -32.20 -31.10 -16.18
CA ASN A 95 -33.25 -32.10 -15.98
C ASN A 95 -34.55 -31.72 -16.72
N LEU A 96 -34.58 -31.88 -18.04
CA LEU A 96 -35.84 -31.98 -18.79
C LEU A 96 -36.27 -33.46 -18.81
N PRO A 97 -37.48 -33.81 -18.37
CA PRO A 97 -37.96 -35.19 -18.48
C PRO A 97 -38.15 -35.51 -19.97
N LEU A 98 -37.51 -36.57 -20.45
CA LEU A 98 -37.93 -37.20 -21.71
C LEU A 98 -39.34 -37.73 -21.48
N ILE A 99 -40.32 -37.02 -22.04
CA ILE A 99 -41.68 -37.55 -22.21
C ILE A 99 -41.57 -38.58 -23.33
N ALA A 100 -41.73 -39.86 -22.99
CA ALA A 100 -41.98 -40.97 -23.90
C ALA A 100 -43.12 -41.81 -23.33
#